data_AF-A0A8K0XJL8-F1
#
_entry.id   AF-A0A8K0XJL8-F1
#
_cell.length_a   1.000
_cell.length_b   1.000
_cell.length_c   1.000
_cell.angle_alpha   90.00
_cell.angle_beta   90.00
_cell.angle_gamma   90.00
#
_symmetry.space_group_name_H-M   'P 1'
#
loop_
_entity.id
_entity.type
_entity.pdbx_description
1 polymer ?
#
loop_
_entity_poly.entity_id
_entity_poly.type
_entity_poly.pdbx_seq_one_letter_code
_entity_poly.pdbx_strand_id
1 'polypeptide(L)'
;MPRLDNREYAHRSSSFTSRDRSPAPAHGAVCAICLSSTPHDVSRCNESKLHNGTPAYAFRNKQGRIVDKHHNELCLKWQLPTSCSTKNLTHRHECSGCGRPDHGASQCHLAQKA
;
A
#
# COMPACT_ATOMS: atom_id res chain seq x y z
N MET A 1 36.35 -51.19 -30.59
CA MET A 1 36.22 -51.84 -29.26
C MET A 1 37.40 -51.40 -28.42
N PRO A 2 37.33 -51.05 -27.12
CA PRO A 2 36.24 -50.61 -26.19
C PRO A 2 36.34 -49.08 -25.89
N ARG A 3 35.35 -48.30 -25.43
CA ARG A 3 34.47 -48.25 -24.24
C ARG A 3 35.17 -47.94 -22.89
N LEU A 4 35.03 -46.68 -22.44
CA LEU A 4 34.91 -46.17 -21.05
C LEU A 4 34.45 -44.70 -21.16
N ASP A 5 33.69 -44.05 -20.28
CA ASP A 5 32.67 -44.34 -19.27
C ASP A 5 32.12 -42.96 -18.83
N ASN A 6 30.86 -42.90 -18.43
CA ASN A 6 30.24 -41.85 -17.60
C ASN A 6 30.37 -40.35 -17.93
N ARG A 7 29.19 -39.73 -18.19
CA ARG A 7 28.65 -38.75 -17.23
C ARG A 7 27.16 -38.50 -17.48
N GLU A 8 26.35 -39.21 -16.70
CA GLU A 8 24.99 -38.82 -16.40
C GLU A 8 25.01 -37.48 -15.65
N TYR A 9 24.67 -36.39 -16.34
CA TYR A 9 24.26 -35.16 -15.68
C TYR A 9 22.75 -35.05 -15.78
N ALA A 10 22.09 -35.68 -14.80
CA ALA A 10 20.72 -35.42 -14.45
C ALA A 10 20.59 -33.95 -14.02
N HIS A 11 20.35 -33.05 -14.99
CA HIS A 11 19.90 -31.70 -14.70
C HIS A 11 18.44 -31.75 -14.28
N ARG A 12 18.27 -32.00 -12.98
CA ARG A 12 17.06 -31.70 -12.21
C ARG A 12 16.83 -30.20 -12.22
N SER A 13 16.26 -29.70 -13.31
CA SER A 13 15.75 -28.33 -13.39
C SER A 13 14.32 -28.36 -12.84
N SER A 14 14.24 -28.16 -11.53
CA SER A 14 12.99 -27.87 -10.85
C SER A 14 12.44 -26.53 -11.33
N SER A 15 11.64 -26.52 -12.40
CA SER A 15 10.85 -25.35 -12.77
C SER A 15 9.56 -25.37 -11.96
N PHE A 16 9.70 -25.03 -10.68
CA PHE A 16 8.57 -24.75 -9.81
C PHE A 16 7.70 -23.69 -10.49
N THR A 17 6.43 -24.06 -10.65
CA THR A 17 5.31 -23.23 -11.06
C THR A 17 5.55 -21.76 -10.72
N SER A 18 5.65 -20.90 -11.74
CA SER A 18 5.41 -19.46 -11.58
C SER A 18 3.92 -19.29 -11.29
N ARG A 19 3.55 -19.64 -10.05
CA ARG A 19 2.34 -19.18 -9.40
C ARG A 19 2.49 -17.67 -9.33
N ASP A 20 1.69 -17.01 -10.15
CA ASP A 20 0.86 -15.91 -9.67
C ASP A 20 1.59 -14.98 -8.70
N ARG A 21 2.38 -14.05 -9.25
CA ARG A 21 2.71 -12.83 -8.50
C ARG A 21 1.48 -11.93 -8.50
N SER A 22 0.38 -12.41 -7.89
CA SER A 22 -0.50 -11.47 -7.20
C SER A 22 0.34 -10.85 -6.09
N PRO A 23 0.56 -9.52 -6.07
CA PRO A 23 1.16 -8.91 -4.89
C PRO A 23 0.20 -9.20 -3.74
N ALA A 24 0.60 -10.12 -2.84
CA ALA A 24 -0.08 -10.31 -1.58
C ALA A 24 -0.27 -8.92 -0.95
N PRO A 25 -1.46 -8.59 -0.41
CA PRO A 25 -1.65 -7.33 0.30
C PRO A 25 -0.60 -7.29 1.40
N ALA A 26 0.37 -6.38 1.27
CA ALA A 26 1.43 -6.22 2.23
C ALA A 26 0.79 -6.10 3.62
N HIS A 27 1.17 -6.99 4.54
CA HIS A 27 0.75 -6.94 5.94
C HIS A 27 0.82 -5.48 6.43
N GLY A 28 -0.30 -4.89 6.81
CA GLY A 28 -0.37 -3.52 7.35
C GLY A 28 -0.72 -2.40 6.37
N ALA A 29 -1.13 -2.69 5.13
CA ALA A 29 -1.69 -1.67 4.25
C ALA A 29 -3.12 -1.30 4.70
N VAL A 30 -3.22 -0.38 5.67
CA VAL A 30 -4.49 0.26 6.03
C VAL A 30 -4.95 1.16 4.88
N CYS A 31 -6.27 1.25 4.71
CA CYS A 31 -6.82 2.13 3.69
C CYS A 31 -6.44 3.58 4.01
N ALA A 32 -5.87 4.27 3.02
CA ALA A 32 -5.49 5.66 3.18
C ALA A 32 -6.68 6.63 3.25
N ILE A 33 -7.94 6.17 3.27
CA ILE A 33 -9.13 7.03 3.42
C ILE A 33 -9.80 6.75 4.78
N CYS A 34 -10.34 5.54 4.97
CA CYS A 34 -11.03 5.17 6.20
C CYS A 34 -10.11 4.65 7.30
N LEU A 35 -8.80 4.53 7.05
CA LEU A 35 -7.82 4.00 7.98
C LEU A 35 -8.13 2.59 8.52
N SER A 36 -9.01 1.85 7.84
CA SER A 36 -9.36 0.49 8.20
C SER A 36 -8.39 -0.52 7.59
N SER A 37 -8.15 -1.61 8.31
CA SER A 37 -7.41 -2.78 7.83
C SER A 37 -8.34 -3.82 7.18
N THR A 38 -9.66 -3.55 7.19
CA THR A 38 -10.66 -4.42 6.57
C THR A 38 -10.43 -4.54 5.06
N PRO A 39 -10.52 -5.76 4.50
CA PRO A 39 -10.40 -5.98 3.07
C PRO A 39 -11.61 -5.36 2.36
N HIS A 40 -11.39 -4.21 1.73
CA HIS A 40 -12.34 -3.56 0.84
C HIS A 40 -11.58 -2.96 -0.33
N ASP A 41 -12.31 -2.46 -1.34
CA ASP A 41 -11.70 -1.83 -2.50
C ASP A 41 -11.09 -0.48 -2.10
N VAL A 42 -9.84 -0.52 -1.64
CA VAL A 42 -9.09 0.65 -1.18
C VAL A 42 -8.85 1.65 -2.30
N SER A 43 -9.07 1.31 -3.57
CA SER A 43 -8.96 2.23 -4.71
C SER A 43 -10.24 3.03 -4.93
N ARG A 44 -11.39 2.45 -4.56
CA ARG A 44 -12.71 3.06 -4.67
C ARG A 44 -13.25 3.62 -3.35
N CYS A 45 -12.53 3.39 -2.25
CA CYS A 45 -12.91 3.90 -0.94
C CYS A 45 -12.97 5.43 -0.96
N ASN A 46 -14.14 5.95 -0.58
CA ASN A 46 -14.44 7.36 -0.40
C ASN A 46 -15.32 7.55 0.85
N GLU A 47 -14.98 6.82 1.91
CA GLU A 47 -15.74 6.87 3.16
C GLU A 47 -15.50 8.20 3.86
N SER A 48 -16.57 8.88 4.28
CA SER A 48 -16.48 10.17 4.96
C SER A 48 -16.12 10.03 6.44
N LYS A 49 -15.93 8.81 6.92
CA LYS A 49 -15.62 8.47 8.32
C LYS A 49 -14.48 7.45 8.35
N LEU A 50 -13.67 7.54 9.39
CA LEU A 50 -12.68 6.53 9.72
C LEU A 50 -13.38 5.33 10.37
N HIS A 51 -12.66 4.21 10.42
CA HIS A 51 -13.03 3.03 11.22
C HIS A 51 -13.48 3.37 12.66
N ASN A 52 -12.85 4.37 13.30
CA ASN A 52 -13.17 4.78 14.68
C ASN A 52 -14.41 5.71 14.79
N GLY A 53 -15.15 5.94 13.70
CA GLY A 53 -16.31 6.83 13.68
C GLY A 53 -16.00 8.33 13.61
N THR A 54 -14.73 8.72 13.70
CA THR A 54 -14.27 10.09 13.45
C THR A 54 -14.41 10.47 11.98
N PRO A 55 -14.66 11.74 11.63
CA PRO A 55 -14.77 12.16 10.23
C PRO A 55 -13.43 12.01 9.49
N ALA A 56 -13.48 11.51 8.25
CA ALA A 56 -12.32 11.40 7.37
C ALA A 56 -11.77 12.78 7.05
N TYR A 57 -10.48 12.99 7.34
CA TYR A 57 -9.81 14.25 7.06
C TYR A 57 -9.57 14.42 5.56
N ALA A 58 -9.16 13.32 4.90
CA ALA A 58 -8.99 13.26 3.46
C ALA A 58 -10.03 12.36 2.79
N PHE A 59 -10.29 12.64 1.52
CA PHE A 59 -11.22 11.91 0.67
C PHE A 59 -10.62 11.69 -0.71
N ARG A 60 -11.27 10.87 -1.54
CA ARG A 60 -10.83 10.69 -2.93
C ARG A 60 -11.53 11.66 -3.87
N ASN A 61 -10.74 12.32 -4.72
CA ASN A 61 -11.29 13.10 -5.82
C ASN A 61 -11.74 12.20 -6.98
N LYS A 62 -12.41 12.79 -7.98
CA LYS A 62 -12.88 12.09 -9.19
C LYS A 62 -11.76 11.47 -10.03
N GLN A 63 -10.51 11.88 -9.82
CA GLN A 63 -9.32 11.34 -10.49
C GLN A 63 -8.69 10.18 -9.70
N GLY A 64 -9.31 9.72 -8.61
CA GLY A 64 -8.81 8.64 -7.76
C GLY A 64 -7.68 9.04 -6.82
N ARG A 65 -7.39 10.35 -6.71
CA ARG A 65 -6.32 10.89 -5.88
C ARG A 65 -6.82 11.24 -4.49
N ILE A 66 -5.97 11.03 -3.49
CA ILE A 66 -6.26 11.39 -2.11
C ILE A 66 -6.09 12.90 -1.99
N VAL A 67 -7.15 13.59 -1.59
CA VAL A 67 -7.15 15.03 -1.36
C VAL A 67 -7.65 15.32 0.05
N ASP A 68 -7.08 16.34 0.65
CA ASP A 68 -7.53 16.85 1.94
C ASP A 68 -8.86 17.62 1.83
N LYS A 69 -9.52 17.95 2.96
CA LYS A 69 -10.64 18.90 3.06
C LYS A 69 -10.40 20.23 2.34
N HIS A 70 -9.14 20.64 2.22
CA HIS A 70 -8.73 21.84 1.47
C HIS A 70 -8.47 21.60 -0.03
N HIS A 71 -8.83 20.42 -0.56
CA HIS A 71 -8.57 19.96 -1.93
C HIS A 71 -7.08 19.86 -2.29
N ASN A 72 -6.20 19.80 -1.30
CA ASN A 72 -4.77 19.60 -1.53
C ASN A 72 -4.48 18.12 -1.78
N GLU A 73 -3.76 17.80 -2.84
CA GLU A 73 -3.35 16.43 -3.14
C GLU A 73 -2.35 15.91 -2.11
N LEU A 74 -2.72 14.82 -1.44
CA LEU A 74 -1.87 14.11 -0.50
C LEU A 74 -1.02 13.07 -1.21
N CYS A 75 0.21 12.93 -0.75
CA CYS A 75 1.15 11.96 -1.30
C CYS A 75 0.73 10.53 -0.93
N LEU A 76 0.39 9.70 -1.92
CA LEU A 76 0.02 8.29 -1.69
C LEU A 76 1.17 7.48 -1.08
N LYS A 77 2.41 7.74 -1.53
CA LYS A 77 3.62 7.13 -0.97
C LYS A 77 3.80 7.47 0.51
N TRP A 78 3.47 8.70 0.91
CA TRP A 78 3.50 9.10 2.32
C TRP A 78 2.50 8.32 3.17
N GLN A 79 1.34 7.95 2.63
CA GLN A 79 0.36 7.14 3.35
C GLN A 79 0.83 5.69 3.56
N LEU A 80 1.65 5.18 2.65
CA LEU A 80 2.23 3.85 2.72
C LEU A 80 3.38 3.80 3.74
N PRO A 81 3.72 2.61 4.26
CA PRO A 81 4.85 2.45 5.19
C PRO A 81 6.21 2.72 4.53
N THR A 82 6.24 2.86 3.20
CA THR A 82 7.41 3.30 2.45
C THR A 82 7.48 4.81 2.48
N SER A 83 8.20 5.37 3.48
CA SER A 83 8.45 6.81 3.58
C SER A 83 8.81 7.42 2.23
N CYS A 84 8.09 8.48 1.85
CA CYS A 84 8.34 9.17 0.59
C CYS A 84 9.65 9.97 0.68
N SER A 85 10.68 9.57 -0.06
CA SER A 85 11.95 10.33 -0.16
C SER A 85 11.84 11.52 -1.11
N THR A 86 10.79 11.59 -1.92
CA THR A 86 10.63 12.62 -2.95
C THR A 86 10.05 13.88 -2.32
N LYS A 87 10.87 14.93 -2.21
CA LYS A 87 10.45 16.28 -1.78
C LYS A 87 9.76 17.06 -2.90
N ASN A 88 8.84 16.43 -3.62
CA ASN A 88 8.05 17.15 -4.62
C ASN A 88 7.06 18.07 -3.89
N LEU A 89 7.21 19.38 -4.08
CA LEU A 89 6.39 20.44 -3.46
C LEU A 89 4.89 20.36 -3.83
N THR A 90 4.54 19.54 -4.83
CA THR A 90 3.18 19.40 -5.33
C THR A 90 2.27 18.56 -4.45
N HIS A 91 2.83 17.63 -3.68
CA HIS A 91 2.04 16.73 -2.83
C HIS A 91 2.32 17.00 -1.37
N ARG A 92 1.25 17.15 -0.58
CA ARG A 92 1.41 17.32 0.85
C ARG A 92 1.67 15.98 1.54
N HIS A 93 2.69 15.98 2.37
CA HIS A 93 3.01 14.89 3.29
C HIS A 93 2.20 15.09 4.56
N GLU A 94 0.89 14.85 4.51
CA GLU A 94 0.00 14.90 5.67
C GLU A 94 -0.75 13.57 5.77
N CYS A 95 -0.95 13.08 6.99
CA CYS A 95 -1.76 11.89 7.23
C CYS A 95 -3.21 12.13 6.81
N SER A 96 -3.76 11.24 6.00
CA SER A 96 -5.14 11.34 5.53
C SER A 96 -6.21 11.13 6.61
N GLY A 97 -5.84 10.56 7.76
CA GLY A 97 -6.78 10.33 8.86
C GLY A 97 -6.80 11.44 9.90
N CYS A 98 -5.62 11.91 10.34
CA CYS A 98 -5.50 12.90 11.41
C CYS A 98 -4.99 14.28 10.93
N GLY A 99 -4.59 14.40 9.66
CA GLY A 99 -4.05 15.64 9.08
C GLY A 99 -2.64 16.01 9.55
N ARG A 100 -1.96 15.17 10.32
CA ARG A 100 -0.61 15.48 10.82
C ARG A 100 0.46 15.17 9.77
N PRO A 101 1.47 16.04 9.58
CA PRO A 101 2.58 15.78 8.66
C PRO A 101 3.68 14.89 9.24
N ASP A 102 3.53 14.46 10.48
CA ASP A 102 4.50 13.67 11.23
C ASP A 102 4.57 12.20 10.74
N HIS A 103 3.45 11.66 10.26
CA HIS A 103 3.33 10.26 9.84
C HIS A 103 2.35 10.10 8.68
N GLY A 104 2.36 8.92 8.06
CA GLY A 104 1.37 8.49 7.07
C GLY A 104 0.21 7.70 7.69
N ALA A 105 -0.82 7.42 6.89
CA ALA A 105 -1.95 6.57 7.25
C ALA A 105 -1.52 5.24 7.89
N SER A 106 -0.53 4.56 7.31
CA SER A 106 0.01 3.29 7.80
C SER A 106 0.58 3.32 9.22
N GLN A 107 1.06 4.49 9.67
CA GLN A 107 1.62 4.68 11.01
C GLN A 107 0.71 5.54 11.91
N CYS A 108 -0.51 5.83 11.45
CA CYS A 108 -1.43 6.63 12.23
C CYS A 108 -1.94 5.87 13.45
N HIS A 109 -2.01 6.54 14.60
CA HIS A 109 -2.62 5.96 15.81
C HIS A 109 -4.12 5.70 15.66
N LEU A 110 -4.78 6.42 14.74
CA LEU A 110 -6.20 6.19 14.38
C LEU A 110 -6.38 5.02 13.41
N ALA A 111 -5.28 4.49 12.86
CA ALA A 111 -5.33 3.35 11.97
C ALA A 111 -5.75 2.09 12.74
N GLN A 112 -6.61 1.31 12.12
CA GLN A 112 -7.00 0.01 12.65
C GLN A 112 -5.77 -0.89 12.64
N LYS A 113 -5.20 -1.11 13.84
CA LYS A 113 -4.16 -2.13 14.03
C LYS A 113 -4.81 -3.49 13.82
N ALA A 114 -4.28 -4.26 12.87
CA ALA A 114 -4.61 -5.66 12.70
C ALA A 114 -3.99 -6.49 13.82
#